data_AF-A0A830D2F6-F1
#
_entry.id   AF-A0A830D2F6-F1
#
_cell.length_a   1.000
_cell.length_b   1.000
_cell.length_c   1.000
_cell.angle_alpha   90.00
_cell.angle_beta   90.00
_cell.angle_gamma   90.00
#
_symmetry.space_group_name_H-M   'P 1'
#
loop_
_entity.id
_entity.type
_entity.pdbx_description
1 polymer ?
#
loop_
_entity_poly.entity_id
_entity_poly.type
_entity_poly.pdbx_seq_one_letter_code
_entity_poly.pdbx_strand_id
1 'polypeptide(L)' 'MKKGSVGFKPENLVATDITSTWKAMEAQYDAGKARAIGVSNFSSKKLSDLLDIARVPPAVNQVECHPSWQQPKTARVL' A
#
# COMPACT_ATOMS: atom_id res chain seq x y z
N MET A 1 26.81 -2.35 -4.43
CA MET A 1 25.76 -3.08 -5.17
C MET A 1 26.17 -4.55 -5.28
N LYS A 2 25.26 -5.50 -5.03
CA LYS A 2 25.56 -6.94 -5.13
C LYS A 2 25.67 -7.34 -6.61
N LYS A 3 26.58 -8.25 -6.94
CA LYS A 3 26.71 -8.82 -8.28
C LYS A 3 25.36 -9.46 -8.67
N GLY A 4 24.72 -8.97 -9.74
CA GLY A 4 23.39 -9.41 -10.19
C GLY A 4 22.23 -8.44 -9.89
N SER A 5 22.45 -7.34 -9.17
CA SER A 5 21.42 -6.30 -9.04
C SER A 5 21.30 -5.52 -10.35
N VAL A 6 20.15 -5.63 -11.02
CA VAL A 6 19.73 -4.65 -12.02
C VAL A 6 19.66 -3.28 -11.33
N GLY A 7 20.49 -2.34 -11.77
CA GLY A 7 20.52 -0.99 -11.21
C GLY A 7 19.20 -0.25 -11.45
N PHE A 8 19.08 0.93 -10.82
CA PHE A 8 17.94 1.82 -11.03
C PHE A 8 18.06 2.47 -12.42
N LYS A 9 17.54 1.78 -13.44
CA LYS A 9 17.38 2.31 -14.79
C LYS A 9 15.89 2.47 -15.10
N PRO A 10 15.45 3.55 -15.76
CA PRO A 10 14.03 3.80 -16.02
C PRO A 10 13.31 2.64 -16.72
N GLU A 11 13.99 1.95 -17.65
CA GLU A 11 13.44 0.79 -18.37
C GLU A 11 13.12 -0.42 -17.48
N ASN A 12 13.63 -0.45 -16.25
CA ASN A 12 13.37 -1.51 -15.27
C ASN A 12 12.23 -1.16 -14.31
N LEU A 13 11.55 -0.01 -14.49
CA LEU A 13 10.43 0.43 -13.67
C LEU A 13 9.11 0.19 -14.39
N VAL A 14 8.16 -0.44 -13.71
CA VAL A 14 6.78 -0.57 -14.19
C VAL A 14 5.93 0.47 -13.47
N ALA A 15 5.03 1.13 -14.21
CA ALA A 15 4.07 2.05 -13.63
C ALA A 15 3.21 1.34 -12.58
N THR A 16 2.98 1.98 -11.44
CA THR A 16 2.25 1.37 -10.33
C THR A 16 0.75 1.44 -10.60
N ASP A 17 0.10 0.29 -10.74
CA ASP A 17 -1.36 0.19 -10.81
C ASP A 17 -1.92 -0.29 -9.46
N ILE A 18 -2.21 0.68 -8.60
CA ILE A 18 -2.72 0.42 -7.24
C ILE A 18 -4.12 -0.21 -7.29
N THR A 19 -4.95 0.19 -8.25
CA THR A 19 -6.33 -0.29 -8.37
C THR A 19 -6.38 -1.77 -8.73
N SER A 20 -5.63 -2.21 -9.74
CA SER A 20 -5.60 -3.65 -10.08
C SER A 20 -4.92 -4.47 -8.98
N THR A 21 -3.87 -3.94 -8.35
CA THR A 21 -3.22 -4.59 -7.22
C THR A 21 -4.19 -4.79 -6.05
N TRP A 22 -4.98 -3.77 -5.68
CA TRP A 22 -5.94 -3.87 -4.59
C TRP A 22 -7.04 -4.88 -4.88
N LYS A 23 -7.59 -4.91 -6.11
CA LYS A 23 -8.55 -5.93 -6.53
C LYS A 23 -7.99 -7.35 -6.40
N ALA A 24 -6.71 -7.55 -6.71
CA ALA A 24 -6.05 -8.83 -6.50
C ALA A 24 -5.89 -9.18 -5.00
N MET A 25 -5.63 -8.18 -4.14
CA MET A 25 -5.60 -8.36 -2.69
C MET A 25 -6.97 -8.73 -2.12
N GLU A 26 -8.03 -8.07 -2.58
CA GLU A 26 -9.41 -8.40 -2.25
C GLU A 26 -9.77 -9.84 -2.62
N ALA A 27 -9.32 -10.32 -3.78
CA ALA A 27 -9.51 -11.73 -4.18
C ALA A 27 -8.77 -12.71 -3.24
N GLN A 28 -7.62 -12.34 -2.67
CA GLN A 28 -6.94 -13.18 -1.66
C GLN A 28 -7.69 -13.20 -0.33
N TYR A 29 -8.33 -12.09 0.04
CA TYR A 29 -9.21 -12.01 1.21
C TYR A 29 -10.44 -12.91 1.03
N ASP A 30 -11.14 -12.79 -0.11
CA ASP A 30 -12.33 -13.62 -0.40
C ASP A 30 -12.00 -15.11 -0.47
N ALA A 31 -10.81 -15.47 -0.98
CA ALA A 31 -10.32 -16.85 -1.00
C ALA A 31 -9.94 -17.39 0.40
N GLY A 32 -10.08 -16.59 1.47
CA GLY A 32 -9.74 -16.97 2.84
C GLY A 32 -8.25 -17.13 3.11
N LYS A 33 -7.39 -16.73 2.16
CA LYS A 33 -5.92 -16.84 2.30
C LYS A 33 -5.34 -15.75 3.20
N ALA A 34 -6.06 -14.65 3.35
CA ALA A 34 -5.74 -13.59 4.29
C ALA A 34 -6.99 -13.24 5.11
N ARG A 35 -6.85 -13.17 6.44
CA ARG A 35 -7.94 -12.75 7.34
C ARG A 35 -8.21 -11.25 7.29
N ALA A 36 -7.22 -10.47 6.85
CA ALA A 36 -7.28 -9.03 6.67
C ALA A 36 -6.25 -8.63 5.61
N ILE A 37 -6.51 -7.52 4.94
CA ILE A 37 -5.62 -6.91 3.95
C ILE A 37 -5.45 -5.43 4.29
N GLY A 38 -4.28 -4.87 3.95
CA GLY A 38 -3.94 -3.49 4.29
C GLY A 38 -2.80 -2.97 3.41
N VAL A 39 -2.41 -1.74 3.65
CA VAL A 39 -1.35 -1.05 2.91
C VAL A 39 -0.20 -0.66 3.83
N SER A 40 0.91 -0.25 3.24
CA SER A 40 2.05 0.29 3.97
C SER A 40 2.61 1.48 3.22
N ASN A 41 3.03 2.52 3.95
CA ASN A 41 3.60 3.75 3.41
C ASN A 41 2.67 4.51 2.43
N PHE A 42 1.36 4.44 2.65
CA PHE A 42 0.41 5.26 1.89
C PHE A 42 0.27 6.64 2.54
N SER A 43 0.37 7.70 1.73
CA SER A 43 0.02 9.04 2.17
C SER A 43 -1.50 9.17 2.32
N SER A 44 -1.97 10.18 3.07
CA SER A 44 -3.41 10.43 3.23
C SER A 44 -4.15 10.54 1.89
N LYS A 45 -3.53 11.15 0.87
CA LYS A 45 -4.14 11.25 -0.46
C LYS A 45 -4.26 9.88 -1.13
N LYS A 46 -3.18 9.10 -1.21
CA LYS A 46 -3.22 7.76 -1.83
C LYS A 46 -4.20 6.84 -1.12
N LEU A 47 -4.29 6.97 0.20
CA LEU A 47 -5.23 6.20 1.01
C LEU A 47 -6.68 6.62 0.74
N SER A 48 -6.97 7.92 0.63
CA SER A 48 -8.30 8.40 0.21
C SER A 48 -8.66 7.90 -1.19
N ASP A 49 -7.76 8.05 -2.16
CA ASP A 49 -7.98 7.60 -3.54
C ASP A 49 -8.22 6.06 -3.60
N LEU A 50 -7.59 5.29 -2.70
CA LEU A 50 -7.84 3.85 -2.56
C LEU A 50 -9.19 3.54 -1.91
N LEU A 51 -9.55 4.26 -0.84
CA LEU A 51 -10.82 4.07 -0.13
C LEU A 51 -12.03 4.33 -1.03
N ASP A 52 -11.91 5.25 -1.99
CA ASP A 52 -12.96 5.55 -2.97
C ASP A 52 -13.28 4.38 -3.91
N ILE A 53 -12.34 3.45 -4.12
CA ILE A 53 -12.49 2.31 -5.04
C ILE A 53 -12.52 0.95 -4.35
N ALA A 54 -12.17 0.87 -3.07
CA ALA A 54 -12.05 -0.37 -2.31
C ALA A 54 -13.42 -0.93 -1.91
N ARG A 55 -13.71 -2.18 -2.29
CA ARG A 55 -14.86 -2.94 -1.77
C ARG A 55 -14.57 -3.43 -0.36
N VAL A 56 -13.35 -3.92 -0.12
CA VAL A 56 -12.85 -4.27 1.22
C VAL A 56 -11.89 -3.15 1.63
N PRO A 57 -12.25 -2.28 2.58
CA PRO A 57 -11.37 -1.23 3.04
C PRO A 57 -10.07 -1.79 3.64
N PRO A 58 -8.91 -1.15 3.44
CA PRO A 58 -7.66 -1.57 4.08
C PRO A 58 -7.82 -1.54 5.60
N ALA A 59 -7.57 -2.66 6.27
CA ALA A 59 -7.67 -2.77 7.72
C ALA A 59 -6.56 -2.00 8.46
N VAL A 60 -5.45 -1.71 7.77
CA VAL A 60 -4.30 -1.00 8.33
C VAL A 60 -3.54 -0.25 7.24
N ASN A 61 -2.93 0.88 7.61
CA ASN A 61 -1.86 1.54 6.85
C ASN A 61 -0.61 1.58 7.74
N GLN A 62 0.33 0.67 7.52
CA GLN A 62 1.57 0.60 8.30
C GLN A 62 2.54 1.68 7.81
N VAL A 63 2.83 2.67 8.66
CA VAL A 63 3.73 3.78 8.37
C VAL A 63 4.81 3.92 9.43
N GLU A 64 5.93 4.55 9.06
CA GLU A 64 6.95 4.97 10.01
C GLU A 64 6.36 5.91 11.07
N CYS A 65 6.55 5.60 12.36
CA CYS A 65 6.05 6.44 13.45
C CYS A 65 7.00 6.39 14.65
N HIS A 66 7.52 7.54 15.06
CA HIS A 66 8.40 7.70 16.22
C HIS A 66 8.30 9.12 16.79
N PRO A 67 8.86 9.44 17.97
CA PRO A 67 8.67 10.74 18.62
C PRO A 67 8.96 11.97 17.74
N SER A 68 9.98 11.89 16.88
CA SER A 68 10.34 12.95 15.93
C SER A 68 9.51 12.94 14.63
N TRP A 69 8.73 11.88 14.38
CA TRP A 69 7.94 11.71 13.15
C TRP A 69 6.65 10.92 13.44
N GLN A 70 5.64 11.61 13.98
CA GLN A 70 4.41 10.98 14.47
C GLN A 70 3.30 10.84 13.40
N GLN A 71 3.47 11.48 12.24
CA GLN A 71 2.54 11.45 11.10
C GLN A 71 1.03 11.60 11.46
N PRO A 72 0.61 12.62 12.23
CA PRO A 72 -0.74 12.69 12.80
C PRO A 72 -1.86 12.76 11.74
N LYS A 73 -1.58 13.34 10.56
CA LYS A 73 -2.55 13.40 9.47
C LYS A 73 -2.78 12.04 8.83
N THR A 74 -1.73 11.24 8.67
CA THR A 74 -1.79 9.90 8.06
C THR A 74 -2.42 8.89 9.03
N ALA A 75 -2.11 9.00 10.32
CA ALA A 75 -2.58 8.10 11.36
C ALA A 75 -4.10 8.16 11.64
N ARG A 76 -4.81 9.17 11.11
CA ARG A 76 -6.24 9.43 11.38
C ARG A 76 -7.16 9.15 10.18
N VAL A 77 -6.65 8.51 9.13
CA VAL A 77 -7.42 8.29 7.89
C VAL A 77 -8.21 6.97 7.90
N LEU A 78 -7.81 6.01 8.74
CA LEU A 78 -8.51 4.74 8.98
C LEU A 78 -9.19 4.74 10.34
#